data_AF-A0A7J3SD16-F1
#
_entry.id   AF-A0A7J3SD16-F1
#
_cell.length_a   1.000
_cell.length_b   1.000
_cell.length_c   1.000
_cell.angle_alpha   90.00
_cell.angle_beta   90.00
_cell.angle_gamma   90.00
#
_symmetry.space_group_name_H-M   'P 1'
#
loop_
_entity.id
_entity.type
_entity.pdbx_description
1 polymer ?
#
loop_
_entity_poly.entity_id
_entity_poly.type
_entity_poly.pdbx_seq_one_letter_code
_entity_poly.pdbx_strand_id
1 'polypeptide(L)'
;MRLQHIPPIWAFYLPFKPPTLIYMFMQFLYEYFGDSMSELLKSFMEDKRILDRVKLEDYLSVYFDVRPASFFTMIAELPNAREIGAKIDFECKDDLALIMSTRDIQLRGELIIELRKKIDELFKKYVLDSDVFKAHEYWAKKLGLRMEMDKVRPSICEVYLFKDKSVGKRLKNLFYIRREIRKAIYQMQNVSLPPSLLAYPEELSSKFVSELGSILGYPECCIKRYAEERASGIYVEGRISEQIKNLRKSGDKPNVFSFFSSSFIPHDPKCEKAAEIGMKLYEALRDNIPGVHQKYYAILEENVNTAENFPEVIKSYRQSAESRLKDLLMHT
;
A
#
# COMPACT_ATOMS: atom_id res chain seq x y z
N MET A 1 -49.07 -27.00 -15.20
CA MET A 1 -48.38 -28.19 -14.70
C MET A 1 -47.42 -27.76 -13.59
N ARG A 2 -47.74 -28.14 -12.35
CA ARG A 2 -46.91 -27.97 -11.15
C ARG A 2 -45.90 -29.11 -11.05
N LEU A 3 -44.80 -28.86 -10.34
CA LEU A 3 -44.13 -29.70 -9.32
C LEU A 3 -42.88 -28.91 -8.90
N GLN A 4 -42.91 -28.08 -7.84
CA GLN A 4 -42.80 -28.43 -6.41
C GLN A 4 -41.72 -29.45 -6.08
N HIS A 5 -40.61 -28.96 -5.51
CA HIS A 5 -39.83 -29.68 -4.51
C HIS A 5 -39.74 -28.86 -3.22
N ILE A 6 -39.87 -29.60 -2.14
CA ILE A 6 -40.20 -29.27 -0.75
C ILE A 6 -38.94 -28.89 0.05
N PRO A 7 -38.97 -27.88 0.93
CA PRO A 7 -37.98 -27.71 1.99
C PRO A 7 -38.37 -28.50 3.27
N PRO A 8 -37.40 -28.86 4.12
CA PRO A 8 -37.61 -29.83 5.19
C PRO A 8 -38.47 -29.30 6.35
N ILE A 9 -39.24 -30.25 6.88
CA ILE A 9 -40.14 -30.17 8.02
C ILE A 9 -39.32 -30.04 9.31
N TRP A 10 -39.30 -28.84 9.90
CA TRP A 10 -39.21 -28.61 11.34
C TRP A 10 -40.12 -27.44 11.69
N ALA A 11 -41.43 -27.68 11.70
CA ALA A 11 -42.40 -26.74 12.26
C ALA A 11 -43.69 -27.50 12.60
N PHE A 12 -43.71 -28.14 13.76
CA PHE A 12 -44.95 -28.28 14.52
C PHE A 12 -44.73 -27.65 15.89
N TYR A 13 -45.70 -26.82 16.27
CA TYR A 13 -45.93 -26.12 17.53
C TYR A 13 -45.50 -24.64 17.64
N LEU A 14 -46.55 -23.80 17.53
CA LEU A 14 -46.84 -22.51 18.19
C LEU A 14 -46.96 -21.29 17.26
N PRO A 15 -48.07 -20.53 17.34
CA PRO A 15 -48.22 -19.26 16.64
C PRO A 15 -47.56 -18.16 17.48
N PHE A 16 -46.24 -18.01 17.37
CA PHE A 16 -45.59 -16.79 17.83
C PHE A 16 -45.65 -15.75 16.70
N LYS A 17 -46.52 -14.74 16.85
CA LYS A 17 -46.34 -13.47 16.14
C LYS A 17 -44.94 -12.96 16.50
N PRO A 18 -44.04 -12.69 15.53
CA PRO A 18 -42.77 -12.08 15.88
C PRO A 18 -43.06 -10.72 16.53
N PRO A 19 -42.34 -10.33 17.60
CA PRO A 19 -42.53 -9.01 18.19
C PRO A 19 -42.09 -7.98 17.14
N THR A 20 -43.07 -7.22 16.66
CA THR A 20 -42.94 -6.11 15.71
C THR A 20 -41.85 -5.11 16.10
N LEU A 21 -41.50 -5.02 17.39
CA LEU A 21 -40.43 -4.16 17.91
C LEU A 21 -39.02 -4.53 17.43
N ILE A 22 -38.67 -5.81 17.26
CA ILE A 22 -37.30 -6.18 16.84
C ILE A 22 -37.10 -5.84 15.35
N TYR A 23 -38.10 -6.10 14.52
CA TYR A 23 -38.05 -5.77 13.10
C TYR A 23 -38.06 -4.24 12.89
N MET A 24 -38.90 -3.51 13.63
CA MET A 24 -38.91 -2.05 13.62
C MET A 24 -37.61 -1.45 14.18
N PHE A 25 -36.99 -2.06 15.20
CA PHE A 25 -35.70 -1.61 15.73
C PHE A 25 -34.55 -1.89 14.76
N MET A 26 -34.53 -3.06 14.10
CA MET A 26 -33.54 -3.35 13.05
C MET A 26 -33.71 -2.46 11.83
N GLN A 27 -34.95 -2.15 11.45
CA GLN A 27 -35.24 -1.23 10.35
C GLN A 27 -34.90 0.22 10.72
N PHE A 28 -35.19 0.65 11.95
CA PHE A 28 -34.78 1.96 12.48
C PHE A 28 -33.25 2.09 12.59
N LEU A 29 -32.55 1.03 13.04
CA LEU A 29 -31.09 1.02 13.05
C LEU A 29 -30.53 1.04 11.62
N TYR A 30 -31.15 0.33 10.67
CA TYR A 30 -30.73 0.33 9.28
C TYR A 30 -30.97 1.67 8.59
N GLU A 31 -32.12 2.31 8.81
CA GLU A 31 -32.44 3.63 8.27
C GLU A 31 -31.58 4.73 8.93
N TYR A 32 -31.40 4.71 10.25
CA TYR A 32 -30.66 5.75 10.97
C TYR A 32 -29.13 5.61 10.86
N PHE A 33 -28.59 4.39 10.92
CA PHE A 33 -27.15 4.17 10.75
C PHE A 33 -26.73 4.01 9.28
N GLY A 34 -27.64 3.56 8.39
CA GLY A 34 -27.38 3.44 6.95
C GLY A 34 -27.20 4.80 6.28
N ASP A 35 -28.04 5.77 6.62
CA ASP A 35 -27.90 7.15 6.12
C ASP A 35 -26.61 7.80 6.64
N SER A 36 -26.25 7.58 7.90
CA SER A 36 -25.01 8.08 8.49
C SER A 36 -23.74 7.44 7.88
N MET A 37 -23.77 6.15 7.53
CA MET A 37 -22.63 5.46 6.91
C MET A 37 -22.44 5.89 5.45
N SER A 38 -23.54 6.02 4.70
CA SER A 38 -23.51 6.51 3.32
C SER A 38 -22.95 7.93 3.23
N GLU A 39 -23.36 8.83 4.13
CA GLU A 39 -22.86 10.19 4.19
C GLU A 39 -21.37 10.26 4.60
N LEU A 40 -20.93 9.40 5.54
CA LEU A 40 -19.52 9.28 5.94
C LEU A 40 -18.64 8.87 4.75
N LEU A 41 -19.03 7.80 4.04
CA LEU A 41 -18.27 7.28 2.90
C LEU A 41 -18.26 8.27 1.74
N LYS A 42 -19.38 8.95 1.47
CA LYS A 42 -19.44 10.01 0.47
C LYS A 42 -18.48 11.16 0.81
N SER A 43 -18.51 11.64 2.06
CA SER A 43 -17.61 12.69 2.53
C SER A 43 -16.14 12.29 2.43
N PHE A 44 -15.82 11.01 2.72
CA PHE A 44 -14.46 10.48 2.55
C PHE A 44 -14.02 10.48 1.09
N MET A 45 -14.90 10.04 0.19
CA MET A 45 -14.62 10.02 -1.25
C MET A 45 -14.43 11.42 -1.83
N GLU A 46 -15.11 12.44 -1.31
CA GLU A 46 -15.00 13.83 -1.76
C GLU A 46 -13.75 14.57 -1.26
N ASP A 47 -13.09 14.08 -0.20
CA ASP A 47 -11.91 14.74 0.36
C ASP A 47 -10.69 14.63 -0.57
N LYS A 48 -10.30 15.75 -1.19
CA LYS A 48 -9.19 15.81 -2.16
C LYS A 48 -7.80 15.73 -1.52
N ARG A 49 -7.71 15.77 -0.19
CA ARG A 49 -6.43 15.64 0.53
C ARG A 49 -5.91 14.20 0.52
N ILE A 50 -6.77 13.22 0.26
CA ILE A 50 -6.38 11.81 0.12
C ILE A 50 -6.60 11.40 -1.33
N LEU A 51 -5.60 10.77 -1.94
CA LEU A 51 -5.70 10.28 -3.31
C LEU A 51 -6.77 9.17 -3.44
N ASP A 52 -7.53 9.18 -4.53
CA ASP A 52 -8.58 8.18 -4.77
C ASP A 52 -8.03 6.73 -4.71
N ARG A 53 -6.79 6.52 -5.17
CA ARG A 53 -6.07 5.24 -5.04
C ARG A 53 -5.92 4.80 -3.60
N VAL A 54 -5.41 5.66 -2.73
CA VAL A 54 -5.24 5.36 -1.30
C VAL A 54 -6.59 5.11 -0.62
N LYS A 55 -7.62 5.89 -0.98
CA LYS A 55 -8.97 5.66 -0.46
C LYS A 55 -9.45 4.24 -0.81
N LEU A 56 -9.30 3.85 -2.07
CA LEU A 56 -9.89 2.63 -2.59
C LEU A 56 -9.07 1.38 -2.25
N GLU A 57 -7.76 1.40 -2.53
CA GLU A 57 -6.87 0.25 -2.34
C GLU A 57 -6.50 0.01 -0.87
N ASP A 58 -6.40 1.07 -0.06
CA ASP A 58 -5.87 0.98 1.30
C ASP A 58 -6.93 1.18 2.38
N TYR A 59 -7.65 2.30 2.38
CA TYR A 59 -8.66 2.55 3.41
C TYR A 59 -9.86 1.63 3.27
N LEU A 60 -10.48 1.60 2.08
CA LEU A 60 -11.73 0.88 1.87
C LEU A 60 -11.54 -0.64 1.82
N SER A 61 -10.37 -1.13 1.40
CA SER A 61 -10.06 -2.55 1.48
C SER A 61 -10.05 -3.09 2.92
N VAL A 62 -9.59 -2.28 3.87
CA VAL A 62 -9.61 -2.62 5.31
C VAL A 62 -10.97 -2.31 5.92
N TYR A 63 -11.57 -1.17 5.56
CA TYR A 63 -12.89 -0.78 6.06
C TYR A 63 -13.98 -1.82 5.74
N PHE A 64 -13.94 -2.44 4.56
CA PHE A 64 -14.88 -3.50 4.17
C PHE A 64 -14.41 -4.92 4.52
N ASP A 65 -13.38 -5.06 5.36
CA ASP A 65 -12.84 -6.36 5.81
C ASP A 65 -12.40 -7.30 4.66
N VAL A 66 -12.09 -6.71 3.49
CA VAL A 66 -11.50 -7.45 2.37
C VAL A 66 -10.05 -7.82 2.69
N ARG A 67 -9.35 -6.93 3.40
CA ARG A 67 -7.97 -7.13 3.87
C ARG A 67 -7.86 -6.87 5.38
N PRO A 68 -7.07 -7.66 6.11
CA PRO A 68 -6.78 -7.43 7.53
C PRO A 68 -5.93 -6.17 7.78
N ALA A 69 -5.06 -5.84 6.83
CA ALA A 69 -4.30 -4.60 6.81
C ALA A 69 -3.96 -4.18 5.38
N SER A 70 -3.70 -2.89 5.21
CA SER A 70 -3.14 -2.27 4.02
C SER A 70 -2.01 -1.32 4.41
N PHE A 71 -1.24 -0.87 3.42
CA PHE A 71 -0.25 0.17 3.66
C PHE A 71 -0.02 1.01 2.40
N PHE A 72 0.33 2.27 2.61
CA PHE A 72 0.74 3.18 1.55
C PHE A 72 2.02 3.92 1.95
N THR A 73 2.72 4.48 0.96
CA THR A 73 3.95 5.23 1.17
C THR A 73 3.67 6.73 1.16
N MET A 74 3.83 7.36 2.32
CA MET A 74 3.29 8.69 2.63
C MET A 74 3.98 9.89 1.95
N ILE A 75 4.97 9.70 1.07
CA ILE A 75 5.39 10.77 0.14
C ILE A 75 4.83 10.48 -1.24
N ALA A 76 5.03 9.28 -1.76
CA ALA A 76 4.58 8.90 -3.10
C ALA A 76 3.07 9.11 -3.26
N GLU A 77 2.32 8.95 -2.17
CA GLU A 77 0.87 8.98 -2.18
C GLU A 77 0.24 10.28 -1.63
N LEU A 78 1.00 11.39 -1.62
CA LEU A 78 0.43 12.70 -1.31
C LEU A 78 0.06 13.48 -2.58
N PRO A 79 -1.07 14.21 -2.60
CA PRO A 79 -1.42 15.08 -3.72
C PRO A 79 -0.35 16.13 -4.06
N ASN A 80 0.41 16.59 -3.06
CA ASN A 80 1.45 17.61 -3.19
C ASN A 80 2.88 17.06 -3.03
N ALA A 81 3.08 15.75 -3.23
CA ALA A 81 4.37 15.06 -3.09
C ALA A 81 5.54 15.78 -3.78
N ARG A 82 5.31 16.24 -5.02
CA ARG A 82 6.32 16.91 -5.85
C ARG A 82 6.79 18.24 -5.25
N GLU A 83 5.87 19.02 -4.69
CA GLU A 83 6.17 20.30 -4.07
C GLU A 83 7.00 20.11 -2.79
N ILE A 84 6.58 19.16 -1.95
CA ILE A 84 7.30 18.84 -0.72
C ILE A 84 8.71 18.32 -1.03
N GLY A 85 8.84 17.41 -2.00
CA GLY A 85 10.13 16.89 -2.45
C GLY A 85 11.07 18.01 -2.90
N ALA A 86 10.59 18.93 -3.74
CA ALA A 86 11.39 20.06 -4.21
C ALA A 86 11.85 21.00 -3.08
N LYS A 87 11.01 21.23 -2.06
CA LYS A 87 11.39 22.01 -0.87
C LYS A 87 12.51 21.34 -0.07
N ILE A 88 12.39 20.03 0.17
CA ILE A 88 13.42 19.25 0.87
C ILE A 88 14.73 19.28 0.07
N ASP A 89 14.66 19.03 -1.24
CA ASP A 89 15.84 19.03 -2.13
C ASP A 89 16.54 20.40 -2.10
N PHE A 90 15.79 21.49 -2.18
CA PHE A 90 16.33 22.85 -2.13
C PHE A 90 17.06 23.15 -0.81
N GLU A 91 16.49 22.75 0.33
CA GLU A 91 17.13 22.96 1.63
C GLU A 91 18.35 22.08 1.87
N CYS A 92 18.46 20.94 1.17
CA CYS A 92 19.56 20.00 1.29
C CYS A 92 20.68 20.21 0.26
N LYS A 93 20.52 21.16 -0.67
CA LYS A 93 21.40 21.26 -1.84
C LYS A 93 22.87 21.52 -1.48
N ASP A 94 23.13 22.38 -0.48
CA ASP A 94 24.49 22.77 -0.09
C ASP A 94 25.20 21.62 0.64
N ASP A 95 24.48 20.88 1.49
CA ASP A 95 24.98 19.68 2.16
C ASP A 95 25.36 18.60 1.13
N LEU A 96 24.53 18.44 0.09
CA LEU A 96 24.78 17.48 -0.97
C LEU A 96 26.02 17.85 -1.80
N ALA A 97 26.16 19.13 -2.17
CA ALA A 97 27.34 19.64 -2.87
C ALA A 97 28.63 19.45 -2.03
N LEU A 98 28.55 19.68 -0.71
CA LEU A 98 29.66 19.43 0.21
C LEU A 98 30.03 17.95 0.28
N ILE A 99 29.06 17.04 0.40
CA ILE A 99 29.29 15.58 0.39
C ILE A 99 29.96 15.14 -0.92
N MET A 100 29.54 15.69 -2.05
CA MET A 100 30.06 15.30 -3.37
C MET A 100 31.47 15.81 -3.64
N SER A 101 31.83 16.97 -3.10
CA SER A 101 33.17 17.54 -3.20
C SER A 101 34.17 16.97 -2.19
N THR A 102 33.69 16.35 -1.11
CA THR A 102 34.52 15.76 -0.06
C THR A 102 35.18 14.45 -0.51
N ARG A 103 36.52 14.44 -0.54
CA ARG A 103 37.34 13.25 -0.91
C ARG A 103 37.62 12.31 0.27
N ASP A 104 37.68 12.85 1.49
CA ASP A 104 37.90 12.06 2.69
C ASP A 104 36.68 11.16 2.97
N ILE A 105 36.91 9.85 3.01
CA ILE A 105 35.85 8.85 3.13
C ILE A 105 35.17 8.91 4.52
N GLN A 106 35.93 9.16 5.58
CA GLN A 106 35.40 9.23 6.94
C GLN A 106 34.54 10.48 7.10
N LEU A 107 35.08 11.64 6.72
CA LEU A 107 34.34 12.91 6.77
C LEU A 107 33.09 12.87 5.87
N ARG A 108 33.20 12.29 4.67
CA ARG A 108 32.03 12.10 3.79
C ARG A 108 30.97 11.22 4.45
N GLY A 109 31.36 10.19 5.19
CA GLY A 109 30.46 9.36 5.98
C GLY A 109 29.72 10.15 7.05
N GLU A 110 30.42 11.00 7.81
CA GLU A 110 29.84 11.88 8.82
C GLU A 110 28.84 12.87 8.21
N LEU A 111 29.23 13.54 7.10
CA LEU A 111 28.35 14.47 6.38
C LEU A 111 27.07 13.78 5.86
N ILE A 112 27.16 12.53 5.38
CA ILE A 112 25.98 11.73 4.98
C ILE A 112 25.06 11.49 6.19
N ILE A 113 25.60 11.25 7.38
CA ILE A 113 24.79 11.06 8.60
C ILE A 113 24.08 12.36 8.97
N GLU A 114 24.77 13.51 8.91
CA GLU A 114 24.16 14.82 9.19
C GLU A 114 23.07 15.17 8.17
N LEU A 115 23.32 14.98 6.87
CA LEU A 115 22.30 15.18 5.84
C LEU A 115 21.07 14.29 6.10
N ARG A 116 21.27 13.02 6.49
CA ARG A 116 20.15 12.13 6.83
C ARG A 116 19.33 12.63 8.01
N LYS A 117 19.96 13.22 9.04
CA LYS A 117 19.25 13.83 10.18
C LYS A 117 18.45 15.05 9.70
N LYS A 118 19.07 15.93 8.91
CA LYS A 118 18.39 17.10 8.34
C LYS A 118 17.18 16.70 7.49
N ILE A 119 17.31 15.70 6.63
CA ILE A 119 16.18 15.17 5.84
C ILE A 119 15.06 14.64 6.76
N ASP A 120 15.39 13.93 7.85
CA ASP A 120 14.39 13.42 8.81
C ASP A 120 13.63 14.57 9.51
N GLU A 121 14.32 15.67 9.84
CA GLU A 121 13.71 16.86 10.43
C GLU A 121 12.81 17.59 9.45
N LEU A 122 13.27 17.81 8.21
CA LEU A 122 12.48 18.43 7.15
C LEU A 122 11.27 17.58 6.77
N PHE A 123 11.41 16.25 6.79
CA PHE A 123 10.30 15.33 6.59
C PHE A 123 9.21 15.51 7.65
N LYS A 124 9.58 15.56 8.94
CA LYS A 124 8.60 15.82 10.02
C LYS A 124 7.89 17.16 9.81
N LYS A 125 8.68 18.21 9.55
CA LYS A 125 8.18 19.58 9.36
C LYS A 125 7.24 19.73 8.15
N TYR A 126 7.57 19.13 7.01
CA TYR A 126 6.81 19.34 5.76
C TYR A 126 5.78 18.28 5.45
N VAL A 127 5.96 17.06 5.96
CA VAL A 127 5.03 15.95 5.74
C VAL A 127 4.13 15.75 6.95
N LEU A 128 4.71 15.44 8.11
CA LEU A 128 3.92 15.04 9.28
C LEU A 128 3.12 16.19 9.90
N ASP A 129 3.62 17.43 9.81
CA ASP A 129 2.86 18.59 10.32
C ASP A 129 1.84 19.15 9.31
N SER A 130 1.80 18.59 8.09
CA SER A 130 0.94 19.08 7.00
C SER A 130 -0.55 18.76 7.22
N ASP A 131 -1.41 19.61 6.65
CA ASP A 131 -2.86 19.38 6.67
C ASP A 131 -3.27 18.12 5.88
N VAL A 132 -2.43 17.70 4.93
CA VAL A 132 -2.62 16.46 4.16
C VAL A 132 -2.44 15.25 5.08
N PHE A 133 -1.37 15.20 5.86
CA PHE A 133 -1.16 14.11 6.81
C PHE A 133 -2.23 14.09 7.92
N LYS A 134 -2.60 15.25 8.45
CA LYS A 134 -3.68 15.36 9.43
C LYS A 134 -5.02 14.84 8.89
N ALA A 135 -5.27 14.95 7.57
CA ALA A 135 -6.43 14.36 6.93
C ALA A 135 -6.40 12.82 7.00
N HIS A 136 -5.23 12.19 6.83
CA HIS A 136 -5.08 10.74 6.97
C HIS A 136 -5.41 10.27 8.41
N GLU A 137 -4.90 10.97 9.43
CA GLU A 137 -5.22 10.68 10.83
C GLU A 137 -6.71 10.83 11.13
N TYR A 138 -7.29 11.94 10.65
CA TYR A 138 -8.72 12.23 10.79
C TYR A 138 -9.57 11.11 10.18
N TRP A 139 -9.30 10.72 8.94
CA TRP A 139 -10.09 9.71 8.24
C TRP A 139 -9.87 8.31 8.78
N ALA A 140 -8.65 7.95 9.20
CA ALA A 140 -8.41 6.67 9.86
C ALA A 140 -9.28 6.56 11.12
N LYS A 141 -9.28 7.60 11.97
CA LYS A 141 -10.12 7.64 13.17
C LYS A 141 -11.62 7.59 12.82
N LYS A 142 -12.07 8.37 11.84
CA LYS A 142 -13.48 8.45 11.44
C LYS A 142 -14.03 7.15 10.87
N LEU A 143 -13.21 6.40 10.15
CA LEU A 143 -13.54 5.08 9.60
C LEU A 143 -13.33 3.94 10.62
N GLY A 144 -13.00 4.26 11.88
CA GLY A 144 -12.75 3.25 12.92
C GLY A 144 -11.48 2.43 12.69
N LEU A 145 -10.57 2.90 11.84
CA LEU A 145 -9.29 2.28 11.56
C LEU A 145 -8.22 2.75 12.55
N ARG A 146 -7.21 1.92 12.72
CA ARG A 146 -5.96 2.23 13.42
C ARG A 146 -4.90 2.52 12.37
N MET A 147 -4.00 3.42 12.72
CA MET A 147 -2.88 3.81 11.89
C MET A 147 -1.59 3.59 12.67
N GLU A 148 -0.63 2.89 12.07
CA GLU A 148 0.73 2.74 12.60
C GLU A 148 1.73 3.10 11.51
N MET A 149 2.82 3.75 11.88
CA MET A 149 3.83 4.24 10.96
C MET A 149 5.13 3.48 11.18
N ASP A 150 5.77 3.04 10.09
CA ASP A 150 7.14 2.54 10.15
C ASP A 150 8.04 3.38 9.26
N LYS A 151 9.10 3.92 9.87
CA LYS A 151 10.07 4.74 9.17
C LYS A 151 11.08 3.84 8.47
N VAL A 152 10.95 3.76 7.14
CA VAL A 152 11.78 2.93 6.27
C VAL A 152 13.09 3.67 5.92
N ARG A 153 13.04 4.98 5.73
CA ARG A 153 14.18 5.88 5.49
C ARG A 153 13.88 7.27 6.07
N PRO A 154 14.88 8.17 6.19
CA PRO A 154 14.64 9.53 6.69
C PRO A 154 13.47 10.26 6.00
N SER A 155 13.28 10.05 4.70
CA SER A 155 12.18 10.61 3.91
C SER A 155 11.14 9.58 3.46
N ILE A 156 11.19 8.34 3.92
CA ILE A 156 10.24 7.30 3.50
C ILE A 156 9.61 6.68 4.73
N CYS A 157 8.29 6.83 4.82
CA CYS A 157 7.49 6.25 5.87
C CYS A 157 6.33 5.48 5.23
N GLU A 158 6.17 4.24 5.70
CA GLU A 158 5.02 3.41 5.39
C GLU A 158 3.95 3.65 6.45
N VAL A 159 2.72 3.85 6.02
CA VAL A 159 1.55 4.01 6.90
C VAL A 159 0.69 2.77 6.75
N TYR A 160 0.50 2.05 7.84
CA TYR A 160 -0.28 0.83 7.90
C TYR A 160 -1.66 1.11 8.50
N LEU A 161 -2.70 0.65 7.82
CA LEU A 161 -4.10 0.75 8.26
C LEU A 161 -4.62 -0.64 8.63
N PHE A 162 -5.31 -0.75 9.76
CA PHE A 162 -5.89 -2.01 10.25
C PHE A 162 -6.99 -1.76 11.29
N LYS A 163 -7.89 -2.71 11.51
CA LYS A 163 -8.88 -2.64 12.60
C LYS A 163 -8.40 -3.33 13.87
N ASP A 164 -7.84 -4.53 13.72
CA ASP A 164 -7.58 -5.45 14.81
C ASP A 164 -6.30 -5.15 15.59
N LYS A 165 -6.40 -5.12 16.92
CA LYS A 165 -5.24 -4.93 17.80
C LYS A 165 -4.19 -6.05 17.65
N SER A 166 -4.61 -7.27 17.31
CA SER A 166 -3.70 -8.39 17.07
C SER A 166 -2.81 -8.15 15.85
N VAL A 167 -3.37 -7.61 14.77
CA VAL A 167 -2.65 -7.18 13.57
C VAL A 167 -1.61 -6.10 13.92
N GLY A 168 -2.00 -5.09 14.69
CA GLY A 168 -1.07 -4.07 15.17
C GLY A 168 0.10 -4.62 16.00
N LYS A 169 -0.12 -5.65 16.83
CA LYS A 169 0.96 -6.33 17.57
C LYS A 169 1.92 -7.05 16.62
N ARG A 170 1.39 -7.75 15.61
CA ARG A 170 2.20 -8.43 14.58
C ARG A 170 3.04 -7.42 13.80
N LEU A 171 2.45 -6.31 13.37
CA LEU A 171 3.16 -5.21 12.69
C LEU A 171 4.31 -4.66 13.52
N LYS A 172 4.09 -4.34 14.81
CA LYS A 172 5.14 -3.82 15.70
C LYS A 172 6.30 -4.79 15.86
N ASN A 173 6.01 -6.08 15.99
CA ASN A 173 7.04 -7.12 16.02
C ASN A 173 7.81 -7.18 14.68
N LEU A 174 7.10 -7.07 13.56
CA LEU A 174 7.70 -7.07 12.23
C LEU A 174 8.60 -5.83 12.00
N PHE A 175 8.19 -4.65 12.46
CA PHE A 175 9.03 -3.43 12.42
C PHE A 175 10.30 -3.58 13.26
N TYR A 176 10.20 -4.26 14.41
CA TYR A 176 11.38 -4.60 15.20
C TYR A 176 12.31 -5.54 14.41
N ILE A 177 11.78 -6.62 13.83
CA ILE A 177 12.57 -7.55 13.00
C ILE A 177 13.25 -6.82 11.82
N ARG A 178 12.54 -5.93 11.12
CA ARG A 178 13.09 -5.10 10.04
C ARG A 178 14.32 -4.31 10.50
N ARG A 179 14.23 -3.66 11.67
CA ARG A 179 15.34 -2.89 12.25
C ARG A 179 16.54 -3.77 12.58
N GLU A 180 16.31 -4.95 13.13
CA GLU A 180 17.40 -5.88 13.46
C GLU A 180 18.08 -6.44 12.20
N ILE A 181 17.33 -6.79 11.15
CA ILE A 181 17.91 -7.22 9.86
C ILE A 181 18.81 -6.12 9.29
N ARG A 182 18.34 -4.87 9.28
CA ARG A 182 19.12 -3.73 8.77
C ARG A 182 20.38 -3.48 9.58
N LYS A 183 20.30 -3.51 10.91
CA LYS A 183 21.48 -3.39 11.79
C LYS A 183 22.51 -4.47 11.48
N ALA A 184 22.08 -5.72 11.37
CA ALA A 184 22.97 -6.84 11.08
C ALA A 184 23.70 -6.66 9.74
N ILE A 185 22.98 -6.27 8.68
CA ILE A 185 23.58 -6.06 7.36
C ILE A 185 24.52 -4.86 7.33
N TYR A 186 24.22 -3.77 8.04
CA TYR A 186 25.16 -2.65 8.17
C TYR A 186 26.42 -2.99 8.98
N GLN A 187 26.34 -3.93 9.92
CA GLN A 187 27.50 -4.41 10.69
C GLN A 187 28.37 -5.38 9.89
N MET A 188 27.79 -6.10 8.92
CA MET A 188 28.52 -6.96 7.99
C MET A 188 29.21 -6.09 6.92
N GLN A 189 30.38 -5.52 7.25
CA GLN A 189 31.14 -4.55 6.44
C GLN A 189 31.57 -5.04 5.02
N ASN A 190 31.26 -6.26 4.59
CA ASN A 190 31.74 -6.87 3.35
C ASN A 190 30.69 -7.74 2.64
N VAL A 191 29.43 -7.32 2.61
CA VAL A 191 28.43 -8.06 1.84
C VAL A 191 28.48 -7.61 0.38
N SER A 192 28.92 -8.51 -0.51
CA SER A 192 28.87 -8.38 -1.97
C SER A 192 27.42 -8.45 -2.48
N LEU A 193 26.52 -7.64 -1.94
CA LEU A 193 25.16 -7.50 -2.44
C LEU A 193 25.09 -6.31 -3.42
N PRO A 194 24.32 -6.43 -4.52
CA PRO A 194 23.97 -5.30 -5.36
C PRO A 194 23.47 -4.11 -4.52
N PRO A 195 23.87 -2.86 -4.83
CA PRO A 195 23.43 -1.67 -4.08
C PRO A 195 21.91 -1.52 -3.99
N SER A 196 21.16 -2.02 -4.98
CA SER A 196 19.70 -2.05 -4.97
C SER A 196 19.13 -2.95 -3.88
N LEU A 197 19.79 -4.06 -3.56
CA LEU A 197 19.37 -4.98 -2.50
C LEU A 197 19.77 -4.49 -1.10
N LEU A 198 20.79 -3.65 -1.00
CA LEU A 198 21.12 -2.91 0.22
C LEU A 198 20.11 -1.78 0.52
N ALA A 199 19.28 -1.39 -0.45
CA ALA A 199 18.22 -0.41 -0.24
C ALA A 199 17.04 -0.99 0.57
N TYR A 200 16.70 -2.27 0.42
CA TYR A 200 15.63 -2.90 1.20
C TYR A 200 16.04 -4.31 1.62
N PRO A 201 17.06 -4.43 2.49
CA PRO A 201 17.66 -5.72 2.83
C PRO A 201 16.68 -6.70 3.49
N GLU A 202 15.66 -6.18 4.20
CA GLU A 202 14.59 -6.98 4.78
C GLU A 202 13.79 -7.77 3.74
N GLU A 203 13.71 -7.31 2.49
CA GLU A 203 12.98 -8.01 1.42
C GLU A 203 13.68 -9.30 1.00
N LEU A 204 14.97 -9.47 1.32
CA LEU A 204 15.69 -10.73 1.10
C LEU A 204 15.34 -11.80 2.13
N SER A 205 14.75 -11.41 3.26
CA SER A 205 14.33 -12.37 4.27
C SER A 205 12.96 -12.95 3.91
N SER A 206 12.95 -14.20 3.42
CA SER A 206 11.68 -14.90 3.12
C SER A 206 10.74 -14.89 4.32
N LYS A 207 11.26 -15.04 5.55
CA LYS A 207 10.46 -14.97 6.77
C LYS A 207 9.80 -13.60 6.96
N PHE A 208 10.55 -12.51 6.76
CA PHE A 208 10.02 -11.15 6.87
C PHE A 208 8.92 -10.91 5.84
N VAL A 209 9.21 -11.21 4.57
CA VAL A 209 8.30 -11.04 3.43
C VAL A 209 7.03 -11.87 3.60
N SER A 210 7.16 -13.14 4.03
CA SER A 210 6.01 -14.00 4.24
C SER A 210 5.10 -13.50 5.36
N GLU A 211 5.68 -13.04 6.48
CA GLU A 211 4.90 -12.46 7.58
C GLU A 211 4.23 -11.16 7.16
N LEU A 212 4.93 -10.27 6.44
CA LEU A 212 4.36 -9.03 5.92
C LEU A 212 3.17 -9.30 4.99
N GLY A 213 3.37 -10.17 3.98
CA GLY A 213 2.31 -10.53 3.04
C GLY A 213 1.09 -11.16 3.73
N SER A 214 1.33 -12.01 4.74
CA SER A 214 0.27 -12.59 5.56
C SER A 214 -0.52 -11.53 6.34
N ILE A 215 0.18 -10.58 6.97
CA ILE A 215 -0.44 -9.46 7.69
C ILE A 215 -1.28 -8.60 6.75
N LEU A 216 -0.83 -8.40 5.51
CA LEU A 216 -1.51 -7.59 4.49
C LEU A 216 -2.66 -8.32 3.79
N GLY A 217 -2.87 -9.60 4.11
CA GLY A 217 -3.92 -10.44 3.50
C GLY A 217 -3.65 -10.84 2.06
N TYR A 218 -2.39 -10.90 1.63
CA TYR A 218 -2.06 -11.34 0.28
C TYR A 218 -2.24 -12.86 0.11
N PRO A 219 -2.52 -13.36 -1.12
CA PRO A 219 -2.68 -14.79 -1.34
C PRO A 219 -1.40 -15.56 -1.04
N GLU A 220 -1.50 -16.69 -0.34
CA GLU A 220 -0.35 -17.52 0.05
C GLU A 220 0.53 -17.93 -1.15
N CYS A 221 -0.07 -18.26 -2.29
CA CYS A 221 0.68 -18.60 -3.50
C CYS A 221 1.53 -17.43 -4.01
N CYS A 222 1.01 -16.21 -3.95
CA CYS A 222 1.73 -14.99 -4.32
C CYS A 222 2.84 -14.69 -3.32
N ILE A 223 2.55 -14.81 -2.03
CA ILE A 223 3.52 -14.59 -0.94
C ILE A 223 4.70 -15.56 -1.08
N LYS A 224 4.41 -16.86 -1.21
CA LYS A 224 5.43 -17.90 -1.31
C LYS A 224 6.35 -17.65 -2.50
N ARG A 225 5.76 -17.41 -3.68
CA ARG A 225 6.54 -17.15 -4.89
C ARG A 225 7.38 -15.88 -4.77
N TYR A 226 6.80 -14.80 -4.27
CA TYR A 226 7.52 -13.53 -4.09
C TYR A 226 8.71 -13.70 -3.11
N ALA A 227 8.51 -14.42 -2.00
CA ALA A 227 9.55 -14.68 -1.01
C ALA A 227 10.69 -15.56 -1.53
N GLU A 228 10.39 -16.57 -2.36
CA GLU A 228 11.38 -17.41 -3.04
C GLU A 228 12.20 -16.61 -4.07
N GLU A 229 11.51 -15.79 -4.87
CA GLU A 229 12.13 -14.97 -5.91
C GLU A 229 13.06 -13.91 -5.33
N ARG A 230 12.60 -13.14 -4.33
CA ARG A 230 13.43 -12.12 -3.69
C ARG A 230 14.66 -12.71 -3.01
N ALA A 231 14.51 -13.82 -2.29
CA ALA A 231 15.64 -14.51 -1.66
C ALA A 231 16.66 -15.03 -2.68
N SER A 232 16.22 -15.32 -3.91
CA SER A 232 17.07 -15.76 -5.01
C SER A 232 17.61 -14.60 -5.87
N GLY A 233 17.34 -13.35 -5.50
CA GLY A 233 17.76 -12.16 -6.25
C GLY A 233 17.00 -11.94 -7.56
N ILE A 234 15.87 -12.61 -7.77
CA ILE A 234 15.02 -12.44 -8.95
C ILE A 234 14.25 -11.13 -8.84
N TYR A 235 14.24 -10.39 -9.96
CA TYR A 235 13.55 -9.11 -10.06
C TYR A 235 12.06 -9.30 -10.42
N VAL A 236 11.20 -9.29 -9.40
CA VAL A 236 9.77 -9.63 -9.50
C VAL A 236 9.01 -8.71 -10.47
N GLU A 237 9.37 -7.44 -10.51
CA GLU A 237 8.79 -6.42 -11.40
C GLU A 237 9.11 -6.71 -12.88
N GLY A 238 10.32 -7.19 -13.16
CA GLY A 238 10.70 -7.64 -14.50
C GLY A 238 9.91 -8.88 -14.93
N ARG A 239 9.79 -9.86 -14.02
CA ARG A 239 9.01 -11.08 -14.25
C ARG A 239 7.57 -10.76 -14.64
N ILE A 240 6.86 -9.96 -13.83
CA ILE A 240 5.44 -9.69 -14.11
C ILE A 240 5.24 -8.90 -15.41
N SER A 241 6.15 -7.96 -15.71
CA SER A 241 6.17 -7.24 -16.99
C SER A 241 6.27 -8.19 -18.19
N GLU A 242 7.22 -9.13 -18.14
CA GLU A 242 7.39 -10.15 -19.19
C GLU A 242 6.19 -11.08 -19.32
N GLN A 243 5.62 -11.54 -18.20
CA GLN A 243 4.41 -12.37 -18.20
C GLN A 243 3.23 -11.65 -18.86
N ILE A 244 2.99 -10.39 -18.53
CA ILE A 244 1.91 -9.59 -19.14
C ILE A 244 2.16 -9.42 -20.65
N LYS A 245 3.38 -9.02 -21.03
CA LYS A 245 3.76 -8.82 -22.44
C LYS A 245 3.59 -10.12 -23.25
N ASN A 246 4.00 -11.26 -22.69
CA ASN A 246 3.86 -12.56 -23.35
C ASN A 246 2.40 -13.00 -23.46
N LEU A 247 1.59 -12.78 -22.41
CA LEU A 247 0.16 -13.08 -22.41
C LEU A 247 -0.60 -12.29 -23.49
N ARG A 248 -0.28 -10.99 -23.64
CA ARG A 248 -0.82 -10.16 -24.72
C ARG A 248 -0.39 -10.62 -26.10
N LYS A 249 0.87 -11.03 -26.28
CA LYS A 249 1.38 -11.58 -27.55
C LYS A 249 0.64 -12.86 -27.97
N SER A 250 0.21 -13.69 -27.01
CA SER A 250 -0.62 -14.87 -27.28
C SER A 250 -2.10 -14.57 -27.52
N GLY A 251 -2.50 -13.29 -27.57
CA GLY A 251 -3.89 -12.87 -27.79
C GLY A 251 -4.77 -12.90 -26.54
N ASP A 252 -4.16 -13.08 -25.37
CA ASP A 252 -4.84 -13.21 -24.09
C ASP A 252 -4.64 -11.93 -23.24
N LYS A 253 -5.36 -11.80 -22.12
CA LYS A 253 -5.34 -10.59 -21.28
C LYS A 253 -5.11 -10.90 -19.80
N PRO A 254 -4.37 -10.06 -19.07
CA PRO A 254 -4.32 -10.13 -17.61
C PRO A 254 -5.71 -10.01 -17.00
N ASN A 255 -5.93 -10.65 -15.85
CA ASN A 255 -7.10 -10.36 -15.04
C ASN A 255 -6.80 -9.13 -14.18
N VAL A 256 -7.47 -8.01 -14.45
CA VAL A 256 -7.23 -6.73 -13.76
C VAL A 256 -7.44 -6.84 -12.24
N PHE A 257 -8.37 -7.69 -11.79
CA PHE A 257 -8.62 -7.91 -10.36
C PHE A 257 -7.46 -8.61 -9.65
N SER A 258 -6.57 -9.30 -10.37
CA SER A 258 -5.34 -9.85 -9.79
C SER A 258 -4.38 -8.75 -9.32
N PHE A 259 -4.58 -7.50 -9.74
CA PHE A 259 -3.75 -6.35 -9.42
C PHE A 259 -4.51 -5.37 -8.50
N PHE A 260 -5.14 -5.92 -7.45
CA PHE A 260 -6.05 -5.20 -6.54
C PHE A 260 -5.41 -4.08 -5.71
N SER A 261 -4.08 -3.97 -5.71
CA SER A 261 -3.34 -2.89 -5.05
C SER A 261 -2.07 -2.60 -5.82
N SER A 262 -1.72 -1.32 -5.93
CA SER A 262 -0.46 -0.83 -6.49
C SER A 262 0.78 -1.35 -5.76
N SER A 263 0.65 -1.68 -4.47
CA SER A 263 1.71 -2.24 -3.61
C SER A 263 1.75 -3.78 -3.62
N PHE A 264 1.06 -4.42 -4.56
CA PHE A 264 0.99 -5.86 -4.70
C PHE A 264 1.33 -6.31 -6.13
N ILE A 265 2.16 -7.34 -6.24
CA ILE A 265 2.51 -7.97 -7.52
C ILE A 265 2.11 -9.44 -7.48
N PRO A 266 1.13 -9.89 -8.30
CA PRO A 266 0.74 -11.29 -8.32
C PRO A 266 1.84 -12.17 -8.92
N HIS A 267 1.89 -13.44 -8.51
CA HIS A 267 2.82 -14.41 -9.09
C HIS A 267 2.48 -14.80 -10.54
N ASP A 268 1.25 -14.53 -10.95
CA ASP A 268 0.73 -14.76 -12.30
C ASP A 268 -0.31 -13.66 -12.62
N PRO A 269 -0.32 -13.08 -13.83
CA PRO A 269 -1.28 -12.03 -14.21
C PRO A 269 -2.75 -12.48 -14.17
N LYS A 270 -3.02 -13.78 -14.04
CA LYS A 270 -4.34 -14.39 -13.93
C LYS A 270 -4.55 -15.11 -12.58
N CYS A 271 -3.75 -14.82 -11.56
CA CYS A 271 -3.89 -15.45 -10.25
C CYS A 271 -5.32 -15.33 -9.69
N GLU A 272 -6.05 -16.45 -9.66
CA GLU A 272 -7.46 -16.50 -9.22
C GLU A 272 -7.64 -16.01 -7.79
N LYS A 273 -6.79 -16.47 -6.86
CA LYS A 273 -6.85 -16.04 -5.45
C LYS A 273 -6.61 -14.54 -5.26
N ALA A 274 -5.79 -13.92 -6.11
CA ALA A 274 -5.61 -12.47 -6.09
C ALA A 274 -6.83 -11.76 -6.68
N ALA A 275 -7.36 -12.28 -7.78
CA ALA A 275 -8.57 -11.77 -8.41
C ALA A 275 -9.80 -11.83 -7.49
N GLU A 276 -9.93 -12.87 -6.67
CA GLU A 276 -10.98 -12.97 -5.66
C GLU A 276 -10.95 -11.80 -4.66
N ILE A 277 -9.77 -11.37 -4.21
CA ILE A 277 -9.62 -10.21 -3.32
C ILE A 277 -10.06 -8.94 -4.04
N GLY A 278 -9.59 -8.75 -5.27
CA GLY A 278 -9.96 -7.59 -6.09
C GLY A 278 -11.46 -7.52 -6.35
N MET A 279 -12.09 -8.66 -6.68
CA MET A 279 -13.52 -8.76 -6.94
C MET A 279 -14.35 -8.48 -5.68
N LYS A 280 -13.96 -9.03 -4.52
CA LYS A 280 -14.63 -8.77 -3.24
C LYS A 280 -14.68 -7.26 -2.92
N LEU A 281 -13.58 -6.54 -3.15
CA LEU A 281 -13.56 -5.09 -2.96
C LEU A 281 -14.43 -4.37 -3.98
N TYR A 282 -14.39 -4.77 -5.25
CA TYR A 282 -15.24 -4.18 -6.28
C TYR A 282 -16.73 -4.34 -5.96
N GLU A 283 -17.15 -5.52 -5.51
CA GLU A 283 -18.53 -5.80 -5.09
C GLU A 283 -18.91 -5.00 -3.85
N ALA A 284 -18.06 -4.96 -2.83
CA ALA A 284 -18.29 -4.15 -1.64
C ALA A 284 -18.46 -2.66 -1.99
N LEU A 285 -17.63 -2.12 -2.89
CA LEU A 285 -17.76 -0.74 -3.37
C LEU A 285 -19.06 -0.52 -4.16
N ARG A 286 -19.43 -1.46 -5.03
CA ARG A 286 -20.67 -1.38 -5.82
C ARG A 286 -21.90 -1.33 -4.92
N ASP A 287 -21.90 -2.15 -3.88
CA ASP A 287 -23.07 -2.34 -3.02
C ASP A 287 -23.21 -1.22 -1.97
N ASN A 288 -22.10 -0.55 -1.60
CA ASN A 288 -22.10 0.47 -0.54
C ASN A 288 -21.92 1.92 -1.05
N ILE A 289 -21.31 2.15 -2.23
CA ILE A 289 -21.03 3.50 -2.74
C ILE A 289 -21.30 3.56 -4.26
N PRO A 290 -22.48 4.07 -4.67
CA PRO A 290 -22.85 4.12 -6.08
C PRO A 290 -21.79 4.81 -6.96
N GLY A 291 -21.41 4.17 -8.07
CA GLY A 291 -20.47 4.73 -9.05
C GLY A 291 -18.97 4.63 -8.69
N VAL A 292 -18.61 4.25 -7.45
CA VAL A 292 -17.20 4.22 -7.03
C VAL A 292 -16.48 2.97 -7.50
N HIS A 293 -17.19 1.86 -7.70
CA HIS A 293 -16.61 0.63 -8.24
C HIS A 293 -16.01 0.81 -9.65
N GLN A 294 -16.57 1.69 -10.50
CA GLN A 294 -15.96 2.03 -11.79
C GLN A 294 -14.62 2.76 -11.63
N LYS A 295 -14.51 3.69 -10.67
CA LYS A 295 -13.23 4.36 -10.36
C LYS A 295 -12.19 3.34 -9.91
N TYR A 296 -12.58 2.40 -9.06
CA TYR A 296 -11.69 1.33 -8.62
C TYR A 296 -11.26 0.44 -9.80
N TYR A 297 -12.18 0.07 -10.70
CA TYR A 297 -11.84 -0.69 -11.90
C TYR A 297 -10.80 0.03 -12.77
N ALA A 298 -10.94 1.35 -12.99
CA ALA A 298 -9.95 2.14 -13.72
C ALA A 298 -8.57 2.12 -13.03
N ILE A 299 -8.54 2.19 -11.70
CA ILE A 299 -7.31 2.03 -10.90
C ILE A 299 -6.67 0.65 -11.09
N LEU A 300 -7.47 -0.43 -11.21
CA LEU A 300 -6.95 -1.77 -11.49
C LEU A 300 -6.31 -1.85 -12.89
N GLU A 301 -6.90 -1.19 -13.89
CA GLU A 301 -6.30 -1.09 -15.23
C GLU A 301 -4.99 -0.31 -15.20
N GLU A 302 -4.93 0.78 -14.44
CA GLU A 302 -3.68 1.52 -14.18
C GLU A 302 -2.62 0.65 -13.50
N ASN A 303 -3.00 -0.22 -12.57
CA ASN A 303 -2.08 -1.15 -11.93
C ASN A 303 -1.49 -2.15 -12.91
N VAL A 304 -2.32 -2.73 -13.78
CA VAL A 304 -1.84 -3.62 -14.86
C VAL A 304 -0.89 -2.88 -15.78
N ASN A 305 -1.25 -1.67 -16.21
CA ASN A 305 -0.41 -0.87 -17.10
C ASN A 305 0.92 -0.48 -16.45
N THR A 306 0.91 -0.16 -15.16
CA THR A 306 2.13 0.11 -14.39
C THR A 306 2.98 -1.14 -14.29
N ALA A 307 2.37 -2.30 -13.98
CA ALA A 307 3.05 -3.57 -13.87
C ALA A 307 3.70 -4.03 -15.18
N GLU A 308 3.02 -3.80 -16.31
CA GLU A 308 3.53 -4.07 -17.65
C GLU A 308 4.76 -3.23 -17.99
N ASN A 309 4.83 -2.00 -17.47
CA ASN A 309 5.87 -1.02 -17.80
C ASN A 309 6.86 -0.75 -16.66
N PHE A 310 6.89 -1.58 -15.60
CA PHE A 310 7.76 -1.36 -14.44
C PHE A 310 9.24 -1.13 -14.81
N PRO A 311 9.87 -1.95 -15.67
CA PRO A 311 11.27 -1.74 -16.05
C PRO A 311 11.52 -0.35 -16.65
N GLU A 312 10.61 0.11 -17.51
CA GLU A 312 10.68 1.41 -18.18
C GLU A 312 10.45 2.56 -17.21
N VAL A 313 9.47 2.42 -16.30
CA VAL A 313 9.17 3.39 -15.23
C VAL A 313 10.39 3.58 -14.33
N ILE A 314 11.05 2.49 -13.93
CA ILE A 314 12.22 2.55 -13.05
C ILE A 314 13.41 3.18 -13.76
N LYS A 315 13.62 2.86 -15.03
CA LYS A 315 14.63 3.52 -15.86
C LYS A 315 14.38 5.02 -15.94
N SER A 316 13.13 5.44 -16.19
CA SER A 316 12.74 6.86 -16.27
C SER A 316 12.98 7.59 -14.94
N TYR A 317 12.64 6.98 -13.81
CA TYR A 317 12.90 7.56 -12.49
C TYR A 317 14.39 7.74 -12.20
N ARG A 318 15.23 6.75 -12.56
CA ARG A 318 16.69 6.86 -12.41
C ARG A 318 17.24 8.02 -13.24
N GLN A 319 16.86 8.11 -14.51
CA GLN A 319 17.27 9.20 -15.40
C GLN A 319 16.82 10.57 -14.86
N SER A 320 15.59 10.65 -14.34
CA SER A 320 15.05 11.88 -13.76
C SER A 320 15.76 12.29 -12.46
N ALA A 321 16.19 11.32 -11.65
CA ALA A 321 16.96 11.58 -10.45
C ALA A 321 18.38 12.06 -10.79
N GLU A 322 19.04 11.43 -11.77
CA GLU A 322 20.35 11.84 -12.27
C GLU A 322 20.33 13.24 -12.89
N SER A 323 19.29 13.58 -13.66
CA SER A 323 19.12 14.93 -14.22
C SER A 323 18.97 15.98 -13.12
N ARG A 324 18.06 15.74 -12.15
CA ARG A 324 17.85 16.68 -11.04
C ARG A 324 19.11 16.88 -10.21
N LEU A 325 19.88 15.81 -9.99
CA LEU A 325 21.16 15.92 -9.31
C LEU A 325 22.12 16.84 -10.06
N LYS A 326 22.21 16.72 -11.39
CA LYS A 326 23.04 17.62 -12.21
C LYS A 326 22.55 19.07 -12.12
N ASP A 327 21.25 19.30 -12.27
CA ASP A 327 20.66 20.64 -12.22
C ASP A 327 20.91 21.31 -10.86
N LEU A 328 20.76 20.58 -9.76
CA LEU A 328 21.04 21.07 -8.40
C LEU A 328 22.50 21.48 -8.21
N LEU A 329 23.44 20.78 -8.87
CA LEU A 329 24.88 21.02 -8.74
C LEU A 329 25.42 22.08 -9.72
N MET A 330 24.72 22.35 -10.83
CA MET A 330 25.12 23.39 -11.79
C MET A 330 24.59 24.78 -11.44
N HIS A 331 23.67 24.88 -10.47
CA HIS A 331 23.07 26.13 -9.98
C HIS A 331 23.48 26.50 -8.54
N THR A 332 24.50 25.81 -8.01
CA THR A 332 25.30 26.20 -6.84
C THR A 332 26.63 26.74 -7.31
#